data_AF-A0A919WHB5-F1
#
_entry.id   AF-A0A919WHB5-F1
#
_cell.length_a   1.000
_cell.length_b   1.000
_cell.length_c   1.000
_cell.angle_alpha   90.00
_cell.angle_beta   90.00
_cell.angle_gamma   90.00
#
_symmetry.space_group_name_H-M   'P 1'
#
loop_
_entity.id
_entity.type
_entity.pdbx_description
1 polymer ?
#
loop_
_entity_poly.entity_id
_entity_poly.type
_entity_poly.pdbx_seq_one_letter_code
_entity_poly.pdbx_strand_id
1 'polypeptide(L)'
;MEGQKDLQTRILEVSNGLITVSEQTNASVETLISNSHDVNQIVEDSYKKAKMIHDEVKGGQTLLSTLLNSMEEMEMDTHSMRETVLHLEESSKKISKVVDIVHAIADQTNLLALNSAIEAARAGEHGKGFAVVSQEVRKLAEQTKNSIGDIQDLVKASQNYTGKVMEMLTKVEGTVQRGFESSKNTTETFQLISNSVRENESNLAMMDERMEELVHVMEEIGQATEHVAASAEQLNRVAQLP
;
A
#
# COMPACT_ATOMS: atom_id res chain seq x y z
N MET A 1 -40.65 35.14 -73.83
CA MET A 1 -40.25 36.22 -72.90
C MET A 1 -40.57 35.87 -71.45
N GLU A 2 -41.78 35.44 -71.11
CA GLU A 2 -42.16 35.13 -69.72
C GLU A 2 -41.36 33.97 -69.08
N GLY A 3 -41.19 32.84 -69.79
CA GLY A 3 -40.39 31.70 -69.29
C GLY A 3 -38.88 31.96 -69.15
N GLN A 4 -38.32 32.91 -69.92
CA GLN A 4 -36.91 33.30 -69.81
C GLN A 4 -36.66 34.13 -68.54
N LYS A 5 -37.62 35.01 -68.19
CA LYS A 5 -37.59 35.83 -66.99
C LYS A 5 -37.81 34.99 -65.71
N ASP A 6 -38.67 33.97 -65.78
CA ASP A 6 -38.83 32.99 -64.69
C ASP A 6 -37.54 32.19 -64.46
N LEU A 7 -36.92 31.69 -65.53
CA LEU A 7 -35.63 30.98 -65.45
C LEU A 7 -34.52 31.87 -64.87
N GLN A 8 -34.43 33.12 -65.31
CA GLN A 8 -33.48 34.12 -64.80
C GLN A 8 -33.66 34.34 -63.29
N THR A 9 -34.91 34.50 -62.84
CA THR A 9 -35.24 34.69 -61.42
C THR A 9 -34.86 33.47 -60.58
N ARG A 10 -35.15 32.26 -61.07
CA ARG A 10 -34.77 31.00 -60.40
C ARG A 10 -33.26 30.82 -60.31
N ILE A 11 -32.50 31.16 -61.36
CA ILE A 11 -31.03 31.06 -61.35
C ILE A 11 -30.44 32.05 -60.33
N LEU A 12 -30.96 33.29 -60.25
CA LEU A 12 -30.53 34.27 -59.25
C LEU A 12 -30.82 33.81 -57.82
N GLU A 13 -32.00 33.24 -57.57
CA GLU A 13 -32.38 32.72 -56.26
C GLU A 13 -31.49 31.55 -55.83
N VAL A 14 -31.26 30.57 -56.73
CA VAL A 14 -30.39 29.41 -56.47
C VAL A 14 -28.94 29.85 -56.28
N SER A 15 -28.43 30.76 -57.11
CA SER A 15 -27.06 31.29 -57.01
C SER A 15 -26.83 32.00 -55.68
N ASN A 16 -27.71 32.92 -55.29
CA ASN A 16 -27.60 33.61 -54.00
C ASN A 16 -27.71 32.64 -52.82
N GLY A 17 -28.58 31.62 -52.93
CA GLY A 17 -28.67 30.54 -51.95
C GLY A 17 -27.36 29.75 -51.83
N LEU A 18 -26.72 29.41 -52.95
CA LEU A 18 -25.43 28.72 -52.97
C LEU A 18 -24.30 29.57 -52.38
N ILE A 19 -24.24 30.87 -52.68
CA ILE A 19 -23.25 31.78 -52.08
C ILE A 19 -23.41 31.79 -50.55
N THR A 20 -24.63 31.97 -50.06
CA THR A 20 -24.92 31.99 -48.62
C THR A 20 -24.54 30.67 -47.94
N VAL A 21 -24.90 29.54 -48.55
CA VAL A 21 -24.55 28.21 -48.04
C VAL A 21 -23.04 27.99 -48.06
N SER A 22 -22.34 28.46 -49.09
CA SER A 22 -20.88 28.38 -49.15
C SER A 22 -20.21 29.21 -48.06
N GLU A 23 -20.64 30.45 -47.82
CA GLU A 23 -20.13 31.29 -46.74
C GLU A 23 -20.33 30.62 -45.37
N GLN A 24 -21.54 30.10 -45.12
CA GLN A 24 -21.85 29.39 -43.86
C GLN A 24 -21.03 28.11 -43.70
N THR A 25 -20.82 27.36 -44.80
CA THR A 25 -20.02 26.14 -44.79
C THR A 25 -18.56 26.47 -44.50
N ASN A 26 -18.01 27.52 -45.11
CA ASN A 26 -16.63 27.95 -44.87
C ASN A 26 -16.39 28.38 -43.41
N ALA A 27 -17.33 29.15 -42.84
CA ALA A 27 -17.27 29.50 -41.41
C ALA A 27 -17.32 28.25 -40.49
N SER A 28 -18.07 27.22 -40.88
CA SER A 28 -18.13 25.96 -40.15
C SER A 28 -16.82 25.18 -40.27
N VAL A 29 -16.19 25.17 -41.45
CA VAL A 29 -14.86 24.56 -41.68
C VAL A 29 -13.80 25.23 -40.81
N GLU A 30 -13.73 26.56 -40.78
CA GLU A 30 -12.79 27.30 -39.93
C GLU A 30 -12.96 26.95 -38.45
N THR A 31 -14.21 26.86 -37.98
CA THR A 31 -14.52 26.45 -36.60
C THR A 31 -14.06 25.02 -36.32
N LEU A 32 -14.24 24.10 -37.27
CA LEU A 32 -13.84 22.70 -37.11
C LEU A 32 -12.31 22.53 -37.12
N ILE A 33 -11.59 23.31 -37.91
CA ILE A 33 -10.11 23.37 -37.87
C ILE A 33 -9.64 23.87 -36.50
N SER A 34 -10.25 24.92 -35.97
CA SER A 34 -9.93 25.42 -34.62
C SER A 34 -10.18 24.35 -33.55
N ASN A 35 -11.35 23.71 -33.57
CA ASN A 35 -11.67 22.63 -32.63
C ASN A 35 -10.70 21.45 -32.77
N SER A 36 -10.24 21.16 -34.00
CA SER A 36 -9.24 20.12 -34.23
C SER A 36 -7.91 20.44 -33.55
N HIS A 37 -7.48 21.69 -33.59
CA HIS A 37 -6.28 22.13 -32.89
C HIS A 37 -6.42 21.99 -31.37
N ASP A 38 -7.57 22.39 -30.81
CA ASP A 38 -7.86 22.24 -29.38
C ASP A 38 -7.82 20.77 -28.95
N VAL A 39 -8.37 19.87 -29.77
CA VAL A 39 -8.33 18.43 -29.51
C VAL A 39 -6.90 17.89 -29.55
N ASN A 40 -6.06 18.31 -30.50
CA ASN A 40 -4.64 17.91 -30.54
C ASN A 40 -3.89 18.36 -29.29
N GLN A 41 -4.17 19.57 -28.79
CA GLN A 41 -3.59 20.04 -27.53
C GLN A 41 -4.02 19.16 -26.34
N ILE A 42 -5.28 18.74 -26.29
CA ILE A 42 -5.79 17.81 -25.26
C ILE A 42 -5.09 16.45 -25.37
N VAL A 43 -4.84 15.94 -26.58
CA VAL A 43 -4.11 14.69 -26.80
C VAL A 43 -2.68 14.78 -26.27
N GLU A 44 -1.97 15.87 -26.59
CA GLU A 44 -0.60 16.10 -26.10
C GLU A 44 -0.54 16.17 -24.56
N ASP A 45 -1.46 16.90 -23.93
CA ASP A 45 -1.54 16.98 -22.48
C ASP A 45 -1.93 15.64 -21.83
N SER A 46 -2.74 14.84 -22.52
CA SER A 46 -3.10 13.49 -22.07
C SER A 46 -1.90 12.53 -22.12
N TYR A 47 -1.04 12.63 -23.13
CA TYR A 47 0.23 11.89 -23.16
C TYR A 47 1.15 12.26 -22.00
N LYS A 48 1.28 13.56 -21.68
CA LYS A 48 2.07 14.01 -20.52
C LYS A 48 1.54 13.40 -19.23
N LYS A 49 0.22 13.39 -19.03
CA LYS A 49 -0.42 12.79 -17.85
C LYS A 49 -0.24 11.27 -17.79
N ALA A 50 -0.41 10.58 -18.91
CA ALA A 50 -0.19 9.12 -18.99
C ALA A 50 1.24 8.76 -18.55
N LYS A 51 2.24 9.51 -19.03
CA LYS A 51 3.63 9.35 -18.61
C LYS A 51 3.84 9.60 -17.12
N MET A 52 3.25 10.67 -16.57
CA MET A 52 3.34 10.95 -15.13
C MET A 52 2.75 9.81 -14.29
N ILE A 53 1.58 9.27 -14.68
CA ILE A 53 0.97 8.13 -13.99
C ILE A 53 1.89 6.90 -14.08
N HIS A 54 2.50 6.66 -15.23
CA HIS A 54 3.45 5.56 -15.39
C HIS A 54 4.64 5.68 -14.42
N ASP A 55 5.23 6.87 -14.32
CA ASP A 55 6.34 7.14 -13.41
C ASP A 55 5.93 7.00 -11.94
N GLU A 56 4.74 7.48 -11.56
CA GLU A 56 4.18 7.31 -10.21
C GLU A 56 3.94 5.84 -9.85
N VAL A 57 3.38 5.05 -10.77
CA VAL A 57 3.17 3.61 -10.58
C VAL A 57 4.50 2.89 -10.39
N LYS A 58 5.51 3.21 -11.20
CA LYS A 58 6.85 2.62 -11.08
C LYS A 58 7.53 2.99 -9.74
N GLY A 59 7.37 4.24 -9.30
CA GLY A 59 7.81 4.68 -7.98
C GLY A 59 7.10 3.92 -6.85
N GLY A 60 5.78 3.77 -6.96
CA GLY A 60 4.95 3.01 -6.03
C GLY A 60 5.36 1.54 -5.94
N GLN A 61 5.61 0.88 -7.07
CA GLN A 61 6.11 -0.51 -7.11
C GLN A 61 7.48 -0.65 -6.46
N THR A 62 8.38 0.33 -6.62
CA THR A 62 9.69 0.32 -5.97
C THR A 62 9.56 0.41 -4.45
N LEU A 63 8.75 1.35 -3.96
CA LEU A 63 8.44 1.49 -2.52
C LEU A 63 7.82 0.21 -1.95
N LEU A 64 6.93 -0.41 -2.72
CA LEU A 64 6.27 -1.66 -2.33
C LEU A 64 7.27 -2.83 -2.23
N SER A 65 8.23 -2.91 -3.15
CA SER A 65 9.32 -3.89 -3.07
C SER A 65 10.17 -3.67 -1.82
N THR A 66 10.50 -2.43 -1.47
CA THR A 66 11.21 -2.12 -0.22
C THR A 66 10.38 -2.53 1.00
N LEU A 67 9.08 -2.25 0.99
CA LEU A 67 8.17 -2.63 2.08
C LEU A 67 8.11 -4.15 2.27
N LEU A 68 8.03 -4.91 1.18
CA LEU A 68 8.02 -6.38 1.22
C LEU A 68 9.32 -6.93 1.82
N ASN A 69 10.48 -6.41 1.44
CA ASN A 69 11.75 -6.80 2.03
C ASN A 69 11.79 -6.51 3.55
N SER A 70 11.31 -5.34 3.98
CA SER A 70 11.23 -5.03 5.41
C SER A 70 10.26 -5.94 6.16
N MET A 71 9.20 -6.43 5.51
CA MET A 71 8.30 -7.42 6.11
C MET A 71 8.94 -8.79 6.25
N GLU A 72 9.74 -9.23 5.28
CA GLU A 72 10.54 -10.47 5.38
C GLU A 72 11.56 -10.37 6.51
N GLU A 73 12.26 -9.25 6.65
CA GLU A 73 13.16 -8.99 7.78
C GLU A 73 12.41 -9.04 9.12
N MET A 74 11.24 -8.40 9.22
CA MET A 74 10.40 -8.43 10.42
C MET A 74 9.91 -9.85 10.76
N GLU A 75 9.61 -10.69 9.77
CA GLU A 75 9.24 -12.08 9.98
C GLU A 75 10.41 -12.87 10.58
N MET A 76 11.62 -12.73 10.00
CA MET A 76 12.83 -13.36 10.50
C MET A 76 13.16 -12.92 11.94
N ASP A 77 13.10 -11.61 12.23
CA ASP A 77 13.34 -11.07 13.56
C ASP A 77 12.31 -11.59 14.57
N THR A 78 11.03 -11.62 14.19
CA THR A 78 9.95 -12.16 15.04
C THR A 78 10.17 -13.64 15.35
N HIS A 79 10.64 -14.42 14.37
CA HIS A 79 11.00 -15.81 14.56
C HIS A 79 12.17 -15.98 15.55
N SER A 80 13.24 -15.21 15.38
CA SER A 80 14.40 -15.24 16.29
C SER A 80 14.05 -14.82 17.72
N MET A 81 13.19 -13.79 17.87
CA MET A 81 12.67 -13.37 19.17
C MET A 81 11.87 -14.49 19.83
N ARG A 82 11.04 -15.21 19.06
CA ARG A 82 10.27 -16.35 19.57
C ARG A 82 11.17 -17.45 20.10
N GLU A 83 12.21 -17.84 19.36
CA GLU A 83 13.18 -18.84 19.84
C GLU A 83 13.88 -18.40 21.12
N THR A 84 14.29 -17.13 21.20
CA THR A 84 14.92 -16.56 22.39
C THR A 84 14.00 -16.61 23.61
N VAL A 85 12.72 -16.29 23.44
CA VAL A 85 11.73 -16.35 24.51
C VAL A 85 11.46 -17.80 24.95
N LEU A 86 11.44 -18.75 24.02
CA LEU A 86 11.32 -20.18 24.36
C LEU A 86 12.51 -20.67 25.19
N HIS A 87 13.73 -20.26 24.85
CA HIS A 87 14.92 -20.56 25.66
C HIS A 87 14.87 -19.92 27.05
N LEU A 88 14.32 -18.70 27.17
CA LEU A 88 14.12 -18.04 28.45
C LEU A 88 13.06 -18.76 29.31
N GLU A 89 11.99 -19.26 28.68
CA GLU A 89 10.97 -20.06 29.35
C GLU A 89 11.56 -21.38 29.88
N GLU A 90 12.35 -22.08 29.07
CA GLU A 90 13.04 -23.32 29.46
C GLU A 90 14.03 -23.07 30.63
N SER A 91 14.80 -21.99 30.54
CA SER A 91 15.74 -21.58 31.59
C SER A 91 15.00 -21.26 32.90
N SER A 92 13.88 -20.54 32.82
CA SER A 92 13.04 -20.23 33.98
C SER A 92 12.46 -21.51 34.62
N LYS A 93 12.05 -22.49 33.81
CA LYS A 93 11.63 -23.82 34.29
C LYS A 93 12.75 -24.57 35.01
N LYS A 94 13.99 -24.50 34.50
CA LYS A 94 15.17 -25.09 35.16
C LYS A 94 15.46 -24.40 36.49
N ILE A 95 15.43 -23.07 36.54
CA ILE A 95 15.62 -22.30 37.77
C ILE A 95 14.54 -22.66 38.79
N SER A 96 13.27 -22.75 38.39
CA SER A 96 12.17 -23.16 39.29
C SER A 96 12.46 -24.51 39.96
N LYS A 97 12.96 -25.50 39.21
CA LYS A 97 13.35 -26.80 39.79
C LYS A 97 14.48 -26.69 40.81
N VAL A 98 15.47 -25.83 40.54
CA VAL A 98 16.58 -25.60 41.49
C VAL A 98 16.07 -24.92 42.76
N VAL A 99 15.20 -23.91 42.62
CA VAL A 99 14.52 -23.23 43.73
C VAL A 99 13.76 -24.23 44.61
N ASP A 100 13.00 -25.14 44.00
CA ASP A 100 12.26 -26.20 44.72
C ASP A 100 13.21 -27.15 45.49
N ILE A 101 14.34 -27.54 44.88
CA ILE A 101 15.35 -28.38 45.55
C ILE A 101 15.98 -27.65 46.75
N VAL A 102 16.37 -26.38 46.58
CA VAL A 102 16.99 -25.61 47.67
C VAL A 102 15.98 -25.33 48.79
N HIS A 103 14.71 -25.09 48.45
CA HIS A 103 13.63 -25.00 49.43
C HIS A 103 13.54 -26.29 50.27
N ALA A 104 13.56 -27.45 49.62
CA ALA A 104 13.54 -28.75 50.30
C ALA A 104 14.78 -28.97 51.19
N ILE A 105 15.97 -28.55 50.75
CA ILE A 105 17.21 -28.62 51.54
C ILE A 105 17.12 -27.72 52.77
N ALA A 106 16.60 -26.50 52.63
CA ALA A 106 16.41 -25.57 53.74
C ALA A 106 15.42 -26.15 54.77
N ASP A 107 14.31 -26.73 54.32
CA ASP A 107 13.34 -27.40 55.19
C ASP A 107 13.97 -28.60 55.94
N GLN A 108 14.76 -29.42 55.25
CA GLN A 108 15.44 -30.56 55.85
C GLN A 108 16.51 -30.13 56.86
N THR A 109 17.27 -29.07 56.55
CA THR A 109 18.29 -28.50 57.43
C THR A 109 17.65 -27.89 58.68
N ASN A 110 16.50 -27.23 58.52
CA ASN A 110 15.71 -26.72 59.64
C ASN A 110 15.25 -27.84 60.58
N LEU A 111 14.77 -28.96 60.02
CA LEU A 111 14.38 -30.16 60.77
C LEU A 111 15.58 -30.82 61.49
N LEU A 112 16.73 -30.93 60.82
CA LEU A 112 17.96 -31.49 61.40
C LEU A 112 18.49 -30.61 62.54
N ALA A 113 18.45 -29.29 62.37
CA ALA A 113 18.84 -28.33 63.39
C ALA A 113 17.92 -28.38 64.61
N LEU A 114 16.61 -28.55 64.39
CA LEU A 114 15.64 -28.76 65.47
C LEU A 114 15.92 -30.04 66.25
N ASN A 115 16.14 -31.17 65.57
CA ASN A 115 16.46 -32.43 66.22
C ASN A 115 17.79 -32.35 67.01
N SER A 116 18.79 -31.66 66.44
CA SER A 116 20.08 -31.42 67.11
C SER A 116 19.92 -30.56 68.36
N ALA A 117 19.07 -29.52 68.31
CA ALA A 117 18.77 -28.68 69.46
C ALA A 117 18.05 -29.47 70.58
N ILE A 118 17.14 -30.38 70.23
CA ILE A 118 16.46 -31.27 71.19
C ILE A 118 17.48 -32.20 71.87
N GLU A 119 18.36 -32.83 71.11
CA GLU A 119 19.35 -33.76 71.67
C GLU A 119 20.41 -33.03 72.50
N ALA A 120 20.80 -31.82 72.09
CA ALA A 120 21.67 -30.95 72.88
C ALA A 120 21.04 -30.57 74.23
N ALA A 121 19.74 -30.26 74.27
CA ALA A 121 19.03 -30.04 75.52
C ALA A 121 18.99 -31.30 76.40
N ARG A 122 18.87 -32.48 75.78
CA ARG A 122 18.86 -33.78 76.47
C ARG A 122 20.21 -34.14 77.12
N ALA A 123 21.32 -33.72 76.51
CA ALA A 123 22.67 -33.90 77.05
C ALA A 123 23.02 -32.95 78.22
N GLY A 124 22.11 -32.01 78.58
CA GLY A 124 22.28 -31.11 79.72
C GLY A 124 23.48 -30.17 79.57
N GLU A 125 24.31 -30.07 80.61
CA GLU A 125 25.48 -29.17 80.62
C GLU A 125 26.48 -29.45 79.50
N HIS A 126 26.64 -30.71 79.07
CA HIS A 126 27.55 -31.10 78.01
C HIS A 126 27.07 -30.69 76.61
N GLY A 127 25.77 -30.39 76.45
CA GLY A 127 25.16 -30.03 75.17
C GLY A 127 25.07 -28.53 74.90
N LYS A 128 25.42 -27.65 75.85
CA LYS A 128 25.23 -26.19 75.74
C LYS A 128 25.86 -25.58 74.49
N GLY A 129 27.09 -25.95 74.15
CA GLY A 129 27.76 -25.46 72.93
C GLY A 129 27.07 -25.92 71.64
N PHE A 130 26.62 -27.18 71.61
CA PHE A 130 25.88 -27.76 70.49
C PHE A 130 24.49 -27.13 70.32
N ALA A 131 23.82 -26.75 71.41
CA ALA A 131 22.53 -26.09 71.37
C ALA A 131 22.62 -24.72 70.67
N VAL A 132 23.66 -23.92 70.97
CA VAL A 132 23.89 -22.61 70.33
C VAL A 132 24.11 -22.77 68.83
N VAL A 133 24.98 -23.72 68.43
CA VAL A 133 25.22 -24.00 67.00
C VAL A 133 23.95 -24.45 66.30
N SER A 134 23.18 -25.35 66.90
CA SER A 134 21.92 -25.85 66.32
C SER A 134 20.91 -24.72 66.11
N GLN A 135 20.83 -23.77 67.05
CA GLN A 135 19.91 -22.64 66.94
C GLN A 135 20.33 -21.66 65.83
N GLU A 136 21.63 -21.42 65.65
CA GLU A 136 22.13 -20.58 64.55
C GLU A 136 21.91 -21.25 63.17
N VAL A 137 22.16 -22.57 63.06
CA VAL A 137 21.86 -23.34 61.84
C VAL A 137 20.37 -23.28 61.52
N ARG A 138 19.50 -23.39 62.52
CA ARG A 138 18.04 -23.27 62.34
C ARG A 138 17.65 -21.91 61.77
N LYS A 139 18.20 -20.84 62.35
CA LYS A 139 17.96 -19.47 61.89
C LYS A 139 18.42 -19.25 60.45
N LEU A 140 19.60 -19.76 60.08
CA LEU A 140 20.10 -19.71 58.70
C LEU A 140 19.20 -20.49 57.73
N ALA A 141 18.67 -21.64 58.14
CA ALA A 141 17.73 -22.42 57.33
C ALA A 141 16.40 -21.68 57.11
N GLU A 142 15.83 -21.07 58.16
CA GLU A 142 14.64 -20.22 58.05
C GLU A 142 14.88 -19.00 57.13
N GLN A 143 16.02 -18.33 57.27
CA GLN A 143 16.40 -17.21 56.39
C GLN A 143 16.57 -17.65 54.93
N THR A 144 17.19 -18.81 54.69
CA THR A 144 17.36 -19.37 53.35
C THR A 144 16.00 -19.66 52.72
N LYS A 145 15.07 -20.24 53.48
CA LYS A 145 13.70 -20.54 53.02
C LYS A 145 12.96 -19.28 52.58
N ASN A 146 13.04 -18.20 53.37
CA ASN A 146 12.39 -16.93 53.03
C ASN A 146 12.97 -16.35 51.72
N SER A 147 14.30 -16.30 51.61
CA SER A 147 14.97 -15.80 50.39
C SER A 147 14.63 -16.63 49.15
N ILE A 148 14.51 -17.95 49.30
CA ILE A 148 14.09 -18.86 48.22
C ILE A 148 12.64 -18.61 47.81
N GLY A 149 11.75 -18.28 48.76
CA GLY A 149 10.38 -17.87 48.47
C GLY A 149 10.33 -16.62 47.58
N ASP A 150 11.10 -15.59 47.93
CA ASP A 150 11.18 -14.36 47.12
C ASP A 150 11.70 -14.65 45.70
N ILE A 151 12.71 -15.53 45.56
CA ILE A 151 13.21 -15.97 44.25
C ILE A 151 12.13 -16.72 43.47
N GLN A 152 11.34 -17.58 44.13
CA GLN A 152 10.27 -18.33 43.47
C GLN A 152 9.22 -17.40 42.87
N ASP A 153 8.87 -16.31 43.56
CA ASP A 153 7.92 -15.33 43.07
C ASP A 153 8.48 -14.52 41.89
N LEU A 154 9.78 -14.17 41.90
CA LEU A 154 10.45 -13.55 40.76
C LEU A 154 10.49 -14.47 39.53
N VAL A 155 10.71 -15.77 39.72
CA VAL A 155 10.69 -16.76 38.63
C VAL A 155 9.28 -16.89 38.04
N LYS A 156 8.24 -16.97 38.88
CA LYS A 156 6.84 -16.99 38.42
C LYS A 156 6.47 -15.72 37.66
N ALA A 157 6.89 -14.55 38.15
CA ALA A 157 6.68 -13.29 37.45
C ALA A 157 7.35 -13.29 36.08
N SER A 158 8.60 -13.78 36.00
CA SER A 158 9.35 -13.91 34.74
C SER A 158 8.62 -14.82 33.74
N GLN A 159 8.12 -15.97 34.19
CA GLN A 159 7.33 -16.90 33.36
C GLN A 159 6.03 -16.26 32.83
N ASN A 160 5.35 -15.45 33.64
CA ASN A 160 4.17 -14.72 33.22
C ASN A 160 4.51 -13.67 32.14
N TYR A 161 5.61 -12.92 32.33
CA TYR A 161 6.06 -11.96 31.34
C TYR A 161 6.46 -12.63 30.02
N THR A 162 7.17 -13.77 30.05
CA THR A 162 7.49 -14.51 28.82
C THR A 162 6.23 -14.98 28.09
N GLY A 163 5.20 -15.43 28.82
CA GLY A 163 3.91 -15.80 28.22
C GLY A 163 3.23 -14.62 27.52
N LYS A 164 3.23 -13.43 28.14
CA LYS A 164 2.70 -12.20 27.52
C LYS A 164 3.48 -11.81 26.26
N VAL A 165 4.81 -11.90 26.30
CA VAL A 165 5.66 -11.62 25.13
C VAL A 165 5.34 -12.58 23.98
N MET A 166 5.13 -13.87 24.27
CA MET A 166 4.71 -14.85 23.25
C MET A 166 3.38 -14.46 22.58
N GLU A 167 2.38 -14.05 23.35
CA GLU A 167 1.10 -13.57 22.80
C GLU A 167 1.29 -12.33 21.90
N MET A 168 2.15 -11.40 22.32
CA MET A 168 2.49 -10.22 21.52
C MET A 168 3.18 -10.60 20.21
N LEU A 169 4.14 -11.53 20.23
CA LEU A 169 4.82 -12.02 19.03
C LEU A 169 3.85 -12.67 18.04
N THR A 170 2.86 -13.45 18.51
CA THR A 170 1.81 -14.00 17.64
C THR A 170 0.97 -12.90 16.99
N LYS A 171 0.66 -11.80 17.70
CA LYS A 171 -0.05 -10.65 17.12
C LYS A 171 0.79 -9.92 16.07
N VAL A 172 2.10 -9.79 16.30
CA VAL A 172 3.04 -9.19 15.35
C VAL A 172 3.10 -10.03 14.07
N GLU A 173 3.27 -11.34 14.17
CA GLU A 173 3.27 -12.26 13.03
C GLU A 173 1.98 -12.14 12.19
N GLY A 174 0.81 -12.11 12.84
CA GLY A 174 -0.45 -11.88 12.13
C GLY A 174 -0.55 -10.51 11.47
N THR A 175 0.14 -9.49 11.99
CA THR A 175 0.18 -8.15 11.38
C THR A 175 1.10 -8.11 10.18
N VAL A 176 2.27 -8.76 10.25
CA VAL A 176 3.19 -8.93 9.13
C VAL A 176 2.50 -9.67 7.99
N GLN A 177 1.79 -10.77 8.28
CA GLN A 177 1.05 -11.52 7.26
C GLN A 177 -0.02 -10.68 6.55
N ARG A 178 -0.81 -9.89 7.28
CA ARG A 178 -1.77 -8.96 6.67
C ARG A 178 -1.07 -7.89 5.84
N GLY A 179 0.11 -7.46 6.25
CA GLY A 179 0.97 -6.56 5.49
C GLY A 179 1.36 -7.13 4.13
N PHE A 180 1.77 -8.40 4.09
CA PHE A 180 2.08 -9.10 2.84
C PHE A 180 0.87 -9.18 1.90
N GLU A 181 -0.30 -9.57 2.42
CA GLU A 181 -1.54 -9.63 1.63
C GLU A 181 -1.95 -8.27 1.07
N SER A 182 -1.91 -7.22 1.90
CA SER A 182 -2.21 -5.85 1.46
C SER A 182 -1.22 -5.37 0.40
N SER A 183 0.06 -5.71 0.56
CA SER A 183 1.10 -5.35 -0.40
C SER A 183 0.88 -6.06 -1.73
N LYS A 184 0.53 -7.35 -1.72
CA LYS A 184 0.18 -8.11 -2.91
C LYS A 184 -1.00 -7.49 -3.67
N ASN A 185 -2.09 -7.16 -2.97
CA ASN A 185 -3.26 -6.51 -3.59
C ASN A 185 -2.89 -5.14 -4.20
N THR A 186 -1.97 -4.41 -3.56
CA THR A 186 -1.47 -3.14 -4.09
C THR A 186 -0.66 -3.35 -5.38
N THR A 187 0.19 -4.39 -5.44
CA THR A 187 0.91 -4.78 -6.67
C THR A 187 -0.06 -5.07 -7.81
N GLU A 188 -1.11 -5.85 -7.55
CA GLU A 188 -2.15 -6.18 -8.54
C GLU A 188 -2.85 -4.92 -9.03
N THR A 189 -3.17 -3.99 -8.13
CA THR A 189 -3.77 -2.70 -8.47
C THR A 189 -2.86 -1.86 -9.36
N PHE A 190 -1.56 -1.77 -9.05
CA PHE A 190 -0.59 -1.09 -9.90
C PHE A 190 -0.44 -1.72 -11.29
N GLN A 191 -0.55 -3.05 -11.38
CA GLN A 191 -0.54 -3.75 -12.66
C GLN A 191 -1.76 -3.38 -13.51
N LEU A 192 -2.94 -3.30 -12.89
CA LEU A 192 -4.16 -2.85 -13.57
C LEU A 192 -4.03 -1.41 -14.06
N ILE A 193 -3.53 -0.49 -13.23
CA ILE A 193 -3.30 0.90 -13.62
C ILE A 193 -2.33 0.98 -14.80
N SER A 194 -1.22 0.23 -14.76
CA SER A 194 -0.24 0.19 -15.85
C SER A 194 -0.85 -0.26 -17.18
N ASN A 195 -1.74 -1.25 -17.13
CA ASN A 195 -2.45 -1.73 -18.31
C ASN A 195 -3.42 -0.67 -18.85
N SER A 196 -4.18 -0.01 -17.97
CA SER A 196 -5.10 1.07 -18.36
C SER A 196 -4.36 2.27 -18.96
N VAL A 197 -3.17 2.62 -18.44
CA VAL A 197 -2.34 3.68 -19.03
C VAL A 197 -1.90 3.30 -20.44
N ARG A 198 -1.46 2.06 -20.66
CA ARG A 198 -1.06 1.58 -22.00
C ARG A 198 -2.21 1.59 -22.99
N GLU A 199 -3.41 1.19 -22.55
CA GLU A 199 -4.62 1.27 -23.37
C GLU A 199 -4.96 2.74 -23.70
N ASN A 200 -4.83 3.64 -22.74
CA ASN A 200 -5.03 5.08 -22.95
C ASN A 200 -4.05 5.64 -23.99
N GLU A 201 -2.77 5.31 -23.90
CA GLU A 201 -1.74 5.72 -24.88
C GLU A 201 -2.07 5.22 -26.30
N SER A 202 -2.59 4.00 -26.43
CA SER A 202 -3.05 3.46 -27.71
C SER A 202 -4.26 4.23 -28.27
N ASN A 203 -5.22 4.57 -27.40
CA ASN A 203 -6.40 5.35 -27.80
C ASN A 203 -6.01 6.78 -28.22
N LEU A 204 -5.04 7.39 -27.53
CA LEU A 204 -4.50 8.70 -27.90
C LEU A 204 -3.81 8.66 -29.27
N ALA A 205 -3.08 7.59 -29.58
CA ALA A 205 -2.41 7.46 -30.88
C ALA A 205 -3.42 7.34 -32.03
N MET A 206 -4.48 6.56 -31.83
CA MET A 206 -5.58 6.46 -32.78
C MET A 206 -6.35 7.77 -32.93
N MET A 207 -6.42 8.57 -31.86
CA MET A 207 -7.08 9.87 -31.89
C MET A 207 -6.26 10.87 -32.70
N ASP A 208 -4.95 10.91 -32.49
CA ASP A 208 -4.01 11.75 -33.26
C ASP A 208 -4.13 11.50 -34.78
N GLU A 209 -4.09 10.22 -35.20
CA GLU A 209 -4.27 9.82 -36.61
C GLU A 209 -5.62 10.30 -37.18
N ARG A 210 -6.71 10.13 -36.43
CA ARG A 210 -8.05 10.58 -36.86
C ARG A 210 -8.18 12.09 -36.93
N MET A 211 -7.46 12.83 -36.08
CA MET A 211 -7.45 14.29 -36.12
C MET A 211 -6.70 14.79 -37.35
N GLU A 212 -5.57 14.16 -37.73
CA GLU A 212 -4.89 14.46 -39.00
C GLU A 212 -5.80 14.23 -40.21
N GLU A 213 -6.49 13.10 -40.27
CA GLU A 213 -7.48 12.81 -41.31
C GLU A 213 -8.62 13.84 -41.34
N LEU A 214 -9.12 14.24 -40.16
CA LEU A 214 -10.20 15.21 -40.05
C LEU A 214 -9.78 16.58 -40.60
N VAL A 215 -8.58 17.07 -40.27
CA VAL A 215 -8.05 18.33 -40.82
C VAL A 215 -7.97 18.25 -42.33
N HIS A 216 -7.45 17.15 -42.88
CA HIS A 216 -7.36 16.97 -44.32
C HIS A 216 -8.73 17.03 -45.01
N VAL A 217 -9.74 16.35 -44.46
CA VAL A 217 -11.11 16.40 -44.98
C VAL A 217 -11.70 17.80 -44.89
N MET A 218 -11.42 18.56 -43.82
CA MET A 218 -11.89 19.95 -43.69
C MET A 218 -11.27 20.86 -44.75
N GLU A 219 -9.99 20.70 -45.07
CA GLU A 219 -9.33 21.44 -46.14
C GLU A 219 -9.94 21.14 -47.51
N GLU A 220 -10.25 19.87 -47.80
CA GLU A 220 -10.94 19.47 -49.04
C GLU A 220 -12.35 20.08 -49.14
N ILE A 221 -13.11 20.08 -48.03
CA ILE A 221 -14.44 20.71 -47.97
C ILE A 221 -14.32 22.22 -48.20
N GLY A 222 -13.33 22.88 -47.61
CA GLY A 222 -13.06 24.30 -47.82
C GLY A 222 -12.84 24.63 -49.31
N GLN A 223 -11.97 23.87 -49.98
CA GLN A 223 -11.70 24.04 -51.41
C GLN A 223 -12.93 23.77 -52.27
N ALA A 224 -13.68 22.70 -52.01
CA ALA A 224 -14.92 22.39 -52.72
C ALA A 224 -15.97 23.49 -52.55
N THR A 225 -16.06 24.06 -51.35
CA THR A 225 -16.98 25.14 -51.00
C THR A 225 -16.64 26.45 -51.74
N GLU A 226 -15.34 26.76 -51.86
CA GLU A 226 -14.85 27.90 -52.65
C GLU A 226 -15.19 27.74 -54.14
N HIS A 227 -15.03 26.53 -54.70
CA HIS A 227 -15.45 26.22 -56.07
C HIS A 227 -16.97 26.39 -56.28
N VAL A 228 -17.80 25.98 -55.32
CA VAL A 228 -19.26 26.19 -55.37
C VAL A 228 -19.60 27.67 -55.33
N ALA A 229 -18.97 28.45 -54.46
CA ALA A 229 -19.18 29.90 -54.38
C ALA A 229 -18.82 30.59 -55.70
N ALA A 230 -17.66 30.26 -56.28
CA ALA A 230 -17.22 30.80 -57.56
C ALA A 230 -18.18 30.44 -58.72
N SER A 231 -18.68 29.19 -58.73
CA SER A 231 -19.66 28.74 -59.73
C SER A 231 -21.00 29.45 -59.57
N ALA A 232 -21.44 29.67 -58.32
CA ALA A 232 -22.65 30.41 -58.01
C ALA A 232 -22.53 31.88 -58.45
N GLU A 233 -21.40 32.55 -58.20
CA GLU A 233 -21.16 33.91 -58.71
C GLU A 233 -21.22 33.97 -60.24
N GLN A 234 -20.64 32.98 -60.93
CA GLN A 234 -20.71 32.92 -62.39
C GLN A 234 -22.16 32.78 -62.89
N LEU A 235 -22.95 31.90 -62.27
CA LEU A 235 -24.39 31.76 -62.57
C LEU A 235 -25.13 33.08 -62.33
N ASN A 236 -24.81 33.80 -61.25
CA ASN A 236 -25.38 35.11 -60.95
C ASN A 236 -25.08 36.10 -62.09
N ARG A 237 -23.82 36.19 -62.51
CA ARG A 237 -23.38 37.08 -63.60
C ARG A 237 -24.07 36.73 -64.92
N VAL A 238 -24.17 35.45 -65.26
CA VAL A 238 -24.84 34.99 -66.50
C VAL A 238 -26.32 35.32 -66.46
N ALA A 239 -26.99 35.13 -65.32
CA ALA A 239 -28.39 35.49 -65.15
C ALA A 239 -28.63 37.01 -65.13
N GLN A 240 -27.63 37.86 -64.93
CA GLN A 240 -27.77 39.32 -65.00
C GLN A 240 -27.52 39.90 -66.41
N LEU A 241 -27.09 39.08 -67.38
CA LEU A 241 -26.91 39.52 -68.76
C LEU A 241 -28.28 39.85 -69.41
N PRO A 242 -28.35 40.92 -70.22
CA PRO A 242 -29.58 41.41 -70.83
C PRO A 242 -30.18 40.50 -71.90
#